data_AF-A0A0S4IZY4-F1
#
_entry.id   AF-A0A0S4IZY4-F1
#
_cell.length_a   1.000
_cell.length_b   1.000
_cell.length_c   1.000
_cell.angle_alpha   90.00
_cell.angle_beta   90.00
_cell.angle_gamma   90.00
#
_symmetry.space_group_name_H-M   'P 1'
#
loop_
_entity.id
_entity.type
_entity.pdbx_description
1 polymer ?
#
loop_
_entity_poly.entity_id
_entity_poly.type
_entity_poly.pdbx_seq_one_letter_code
_entity_poly.pdbx_strand_id
1 'polypeptide(L)'
;MAPVEKRPKGLSPLLRVQLLYRAPFLAYYFFVIMMILLTLLAWCNVPDASGEHLEKSAEVVVQLEAIKQHMMLTAPGTKRPFFARVFLYHVLNGLYHLALHLGLNFQAVRAICAAAWAAHVFETIHAYRLCRKCKASTLTTSVYLFATFLGGFGQLLPLKQAVLRYEEELEKRGQ
;
A
#
# COMPACT_ATOMS: atom_id res chain seq x y z
N MET A 1 28.42 33.74 45.03
CA MET A 1 27.38 34.14 44.04
C MET A 1 27.41 33.15 42.90
N ALA A 2 26.45 32.23 42.84
CA ALA A 2 26.31 31.30 41.72
C ALA A 2 25.49 31.96 40.60
N PRO A 3 25.79 31.68 39.31
CA PRO A 3 25.08 32.29 38.20
C PRO A 3 23.64 31.76 38.12
N VAL A 4 22.69 32.68 38.06
CA VAL A 4 21.26 32.40 37.87
C VAL A 4 21.05 31.90 36.44
N GLU A 5 20.82 30.60 36.31
CA GLU A 5 20.44 29.94 35.07
C GLU A 5 19.07 30.45 34.60
N LYS A 6 19.05 31.23 33.52
CA LYS A 6 17.83 31.72 32.88
C LYS A 6 17.14 30.55 32.17
N ARG A 7 16.18 29.91 32.86
CA ARG A 7 15.21 29.02 32.22
C ARG A 7 14.48 29.77 31.10
N PRO A 8 14.48 29.29 29.84
CA PRO A 8 13.77 29.94 28.76
C PRO A 8 12.27 29.95 29.07
N LYS A 9 11.73 31.17 29.20
CA LYS A 9 10.32 31.44 29.43
C LYS A 9 9.51 31.06 28.18
N GLY A 10 8.51 30.21 28.40
CA GLY A 10 7.23 30.32 27.71
C GLY A 10 7.20 29.86 26.25
N LEU A 11 7.25 28.55 26.02
CA LEU A 11 6.47 28.00 24.91
C LEU A 11 5.01 28.01 25.38
N SER A 12 4.19 28.90 24.83
CA SER A 12 2.76 29.00 25.12
C SER A 12 2.10 27.61 25.10
N PRO A 13 1.23 27.25 26.07
CA PRO A 13 0.59 25.93 26.15
C PRO A 13 -0.29 25.59 24.93
N LEU A 14 -0.56 26.57 24.05
CA LEU A 14 -1.20 26.39 22.74
C LEU A 14 -0.26 25.81 21.66
N LEU A 15 1.07 25.87 21.85
CA LEU A 15 2.07 25.45 20.86
C LEU A 15 2.34 23.93 20.85
N ARG A 16 1.61 23.16 21.66
CA ARG A 16 1.91 21.76 21.93
C ARG A 16 0.77 20.78 21.57
N VAL A 17 -0.26 21.26 20.87
CA VAL A 17 -1.19 20.35 20.18
C VAL A 17 -0.59 20.12 18.79
N GLN A 18 -0.09 18.91 18.54
CA GLN A 18 0.47 18.50 17.26
C GLN A 18 -0.35 17.32 16.73
N LEU A 19 -0.54 17.27 15.41
CA LEU A 19 -1.17 16.12 14.77
C LEU A 19 -0.34 14.86 15.06
N LEU A 20 -0.91 13.91 15.78
CA LEU A 20 -0.28 12.61 16.04
C LEU A 20 -0.50 11.65 14.88
N TYR A 21 0.49 10.80 14.63
CA TYR A 21 0.34 9.72 13.67
C TYR A 21 -0.60 8.65 14.23
N ARG A 22 -1.51 8.15 13.39
CA ARG A 22 -2.36 7.02 13.69
C ARG A 22 -2.12 5.92 12.67
N ALA A 23 -1.86 4.72 13.18
CA ALA A 23 -1.63 3.56 12.34
C ALA A 23 -2.84 3.28 11.45
N PRO A 24 -2.62 2.80 10.22
CA PRO A 24 -3.68 2.37 9.33
C PRO A 24 -4.54 1.25 9.93
N PHE A 25 -5.78 1.13 9.45
CA PHE A 25 -6.63 -0.03 9.72
C PHE A 25 -6.13 -1.29 9.00
N LEU A 26 -6.56 -2.48 9.42
CA LEU A 26 -6.18 -3.75 8.76
C LEU A 26 -6.46 -3.75 7.25
N ALA A 27 -7.55 -3.09 6.83
CA ALA A 27 -7.91 -2.93 5.41
C ALA A 27 -6.79 -2.30 4.57
N TYR A 28 -5.94 -1.45 5.15
CA TYR A 28 -4.78 -0.86 4.49
C TYR A 28 -3.85 -1.91 3.88
N TYR A 29 -3.50 -2.95 4.64
CA TYR A 29 -2.57 -3.97 4.17
C TYR A 29 -3.16 -4.73 2.98
N PHE A 30 -4.47 -4.98 3.00
CA PHE A 30 -5.18 -5.58 1.88
C PHE A 30 -5.08 -4.69 0.62
N PHE A 31 -5.36 -3.39 0.73
CA PHE A 31 -5.23 -2.46 -0.40
C PHE A 31 -3.80 -2.37 -0.92
N VAL A 32 -2.79 -2.29 -0.04
CA VAL A 32 -1.38 -2.27 -0.45
C VAL A 32 -1.01 -3.54 -1.21
N ILE A 33 -1.38 -4.72 -0.69
CA ILE A 33 -1.09 -6.00 -1.34
C ILE A 33 -1.78 -6.06 -2.71
N MET A 34 -3.06 -5.70 -2.80
CA MET A 34 -3.79 -5.69 -4.06
C MET A 34 -3.19 -4.71 -5.07
N MET A 35 -2.77 -3.52 -4.64
CA MET A 35 -2.11 -2.55 -5.51
C MET A 35 -0.75 -3.02 -6.02
N ILE A 36 0.04 -3.70 -5.17
CA ILE A 36 1.29 -4.33 -5.58
C ILE A 36 1.00 -5.42 -6.63
N LEU A 37 0.06 -6.32 -6.36
CA LEU A 37 -0.30 -7.40 -7.28
C LEU A 37 -0.82 -6.87 -8.61
N LEU A 38 -1.68 -5.86 -8.59
CA LEU A 38 -2.21 -5.21 -9.79
C LEU A 38 -1.10 -4.52 -10.59
N THR A 39 -0.15 -3.86 -9.92
CA THR A 39 1.00 -3.22 -10.58
C THR A 39 1.91 -4.26 -11.24
N LEU A 40 2.22 -5.35 -10.54
CA LEU A 40 2.98 -6.47 -11.10
C LEU A 40 2.26 -7.10 -12.29
N LEU A 41 0.95 -7.30 -12.19
CA LEU A 41 0.14 -7.83 -13.29
C LEU A 41 0.16 -6.91 -14.52
N ALA A 42 -0.06 -5.61 -14.33
CA ALA A 42 -0.17 -4.65 -15.43
C ALA A 42 1.15 -4.38 -16.16
N TRP A 43 2.27 -4.32 -15.42
CA TRP A 43 3.54 -3.80 -15.93
C TRP A 43 4.69 -4.80 -15.97
N CYS A 44 4.61 -5.89 -15.22
CA CYS A 44 5.69 -6.89 -15.14
C CYS A 44 5.34 -8.23 -15.79
N ASN A 45 4.15 -8.36 -16.37
CA ASN A 45 3.70 -9.56 -17.05
C ASN A 45 3.11 -9.20 -18.42
N VAL A 46 2.98 -10.21 -19.27
CA VAL A 46 2.32 -10.13 -20.57
C VAL A 46 1.46 -11.37 -20.77
N PRO A 47 0.33 -11.27 -21.49
CA PRO A 47 -0.41 -12.44 -21.93
C PRO A 47 0.43 -13.29 -22.89
N ASP A 48 0.18 -14.59 -22.90
CA ASP A 48 0.75 -15.51 -23.89
C ASP A 48 0.10 -15.29 -25.29
N ALA A 49 0.55 -16.08 -26.28
CA ALA A 49 0.06 -15.98 -27.65
C ALA A 49 -1.45 -16.25 -27.80
N SER A 50 -2.04 -17.03 -26.87
CA SER A 50 -3.48 -17.30 -26.87
C SER A 50 -4.28 -16.17 -26.23
N GLY A 51 -3.64 -15.37 -25.37
CA GLY A 51 -4.29 -14.35 -24.56
C GLY A 51 -5.05 -14.90 -23.36
N GLU A 52 -5.13 -16.23 -23.19
CA GLU A 52 -5.87 -16.90 -22.11
C GLU A 52 -5.07 -16.95 -20.80
N HIS A 53 -3.74 -16.93 -20.87
CA HIS A 53 -2.87 -17.00 -19.71
C HIS A 53 -1.78 -15.93 -19.75
N LEU A 54 -1.14 -15.71 -18.61
CA LEU A 54 0.11 -14.97 -18.57
C LEU A 54 1.26 -15.83 -19.09
N GLU A 55 2.20 -15.20 -19.79
CA GLU A 55 3.42 -15.85 -20.23
C GLU A 55 4.25 -16.31 -19.01
N LYS A 56 4.68 -17.57 -19.03
CA LYS A 56 5.54 -18.13 -17.98
C LYS A 56 6.98 -17.75 -18.27
N SER A 57 7.67 -17.17 -17.28
CA SER A 57 9.11 -16.97 -17.39
C SER A 57 9.86 -18.32 -17.43
N ALA A 58 11.03 -18.35 -18.06
CA ALA A 58 11.86 -19.56 -18.14
C ALA A 58 12.13 -20.18 -16.76
N GLU A 59 12.34 -19.36 -15.74
CA GLU A 59 12.54 -19.83 -14.37
C GLU A 59 11.28 -20.49 -13.77
N VAL A 60 10.09 -19.93 -14.02
CA VAL A 60 8.82 -20.52 -13.58
C VAL A 60 8.59 -21.87 -14.28
N VAL A 61 8.94 -21.99 -15.57
CA VAL A 61 8.86 -23.26 -16.31
C VAL A 61 9.78 -24.32 -15.70
N VAL A 62 11.04 -23.97 -15.41
CA VAL A 62 12.00 -24.89 -14.77
C VAL A 62 11.51 -25.33 -13.39
N GLN A 63 11.01 -24.40 -12.57
CA GLN A 63 10.49 -24.71 -11.24
C GLN A 63 9.23 -25.58 -11.30
N LEU A 64 8.33 -25.34 -12.26
CA LEU A 64 7.15 -26.19 -12.47
C LEU A 64 7.53 -27.62 -12.87
N GLU A 65 8.53 -27.79 -13.74
CA GLU A 65 9.01 -29.12 -14.11
C GLU A 65 9.67 -29.83 -12.92
N ALA A 66 10.44 -29.12 -12.10
CA ALA A 66 10.99 -29.66 -10.86
C ALA A 66 9.89 -30.12 -9.88
N ILE A 67 8.81 -29.34 -9.72
CA ILE A 67 7.64 -29.76 -8.92
C ILE A 67 7.02 -31.03 -9.51
N LYS A 68 6.85 -31.09 -10.83
CA LYS A 68 6.25 -32.24 -11.53
C LYS A 68 7.10 -33.51 -11.35
N GLN A 69 8.41 -33.42 -11.55
CA GLN A 69 9.34 -34.53 -11.32
C GLN A 69 9.32 -34.99 -9.87
N HIS A 70 9.33 -34.05 -8.91
CA HIS A 70 9.20 -34.39 -7.49
C HIS A 70 7.91 -35.16 -7.19
N MET A 71 6.78 -34.76 -7.80
CA MET A 71 5.51 -35.49 -7.64
C MET A 71 5.51 -36.88 -8.26
N MET A 72 6.29 -37.12 -9.32
CA MET A 72 6.41 -38.45 -9.94
C MET A 72 7.33 -39.38 -9.16
N LEU A 73 8.36 -38.83 -8.51
CA LEU A 73 9.41 -39.60 -7.84
C LEU A 73 9.14 -39.83 -6.34
N THR A 74 8.20 -39.09 -5.73
CA THR A 74 7.93 -39.17 -4.30
C THR A 74 6.58 -39.79 -3.98
N ALA A 75 6.51 -40.47 -2.83
CA ALA A 75 5.28 -41.10 -2.37
C ALA A 75 4.17 -40.05 -2.13
N PRO A 76 2.88 -40.42 -2.34
CA PRO A 76 1.76 -39.57 -1.97
C PRO A 76 1.85 -39.13 -0.50
N GLY A 77 1.72 -37.82 -0.24
CA GLY A 77 1.86 -37.25 1.10
C GLY A 77 3.22 -36.62 1.40
N THR A 78 4.21 -36.77 0.51
CA THR A 78 5.48 -36.05 0.64
C THR A 78 5.27 -34.53 0.45
N LYS A 79 5.86 -33.70 1.33
CA LYS A 79 5.77 -32.24 1.22
C LYS A 79 6.35 -31.78 -0.12
N ARG A 80 5.59 -30.94 -0.84
CA ARG A 80 6.01 -30.36 -2.12
C ARG A 80 6.99 -29.22 -1.86
N PRO A 81 8.02 -29.05 -2.71
CA PRO A 81 8.88 -27.87 -2.64
C PRO A 81 8.06 -26.60 -2.92
N PHE A 82 8.24 -25.58 -2.09
CA PHE A 82 7.60 -24.28 -2.28
C PHE A 82 8.54 -23.36 -3.07
N PHE A 83 8.06 -22.88 -4.21
CA PHE A 83 8.75 -21.89 -5.02
C PHE A 83 7.92 -20.60 -5.05
N ALA A 84 8.44 -19.52 -4.44
CA ALA A 84 7.74 -18.24 -4.31
C ALA A 84 7.34 -17.64 -5.68
N ARG A 85 8.16 -17.83 -6.72
CA ARG A 85 7.87 -17.34 -8.07
C ARG A 85 6.73 -18.10 -8.73
N VAL A 86 6.67 -19.42 -8.58
CA VAL A 86 5.54 -20.24 -9.04
C VAL A 86 4.25 -19.83 -8.31
N PHE A 87 4.32 -19.63 -6.99
CA PHE A 87 3.18 -19.14 -6.21
C PHE A 87 2.70 -17.77 -6.72
N LEU A 88 3.61 -16.80 -6.89
CA LEU A 88 3.28 -15.47 -7.38
C LEU A 88 2.69 -15.53 -8.81
N TYR A 89 3.26 -16.34 -9.70
CA TYR A 89 2.71 -16.57 -11.04
C TYR A 89 1.25 -17.04 -10.98
N HIS A 90 0.94 -18.03 -10.14
CA HIS A 90 -0.44 -18.52 -10.01
C HIS A 90 -1.39 -17.47 -9.44
N VAL A 91 -0.94 -16.66 -8.47
CA VAL A 91 -1.74 -15.54 -7.94
C VAL A 91 -2.04 -14.52 -9.04
N LEU A 92 -1.03 -14.08 -9.79
CA LEU A 92 -1.19 -13.09 -10.86
C LEU A 92 -2.03 -13.64 -12.02
N ASN A 93 -1.81 -14.91 -12.41
CA ASN A 93 -2.59 -15.57 -13.46
C ASN A 93 -4.06 -15.73 -13.02
N GLY A 94 -4.31 -16.05 -11.75
CA GLY A 94 -5.67 -16.08 -11.19
C GLY A 94 -6.37 -14.72 -11.22
N LEU A 95 -5.65 -13.65 -10.89
CA LEU A 95 -6.18 -12.27 -11.02
C LEU A 95 -6.46 -11.89 -12.48
N TYR A 96 -5.59 -12.31 -13.40
CA TYR A 96 -5.81 -12.11 -14.83
C TYR A 96 -7.06 -12.83 -15.33
N HIS A 97 -7.25 -14.10 -14.93
CA HIS A 97 -8.46 -14.87 -15.22
C HIS A 97 -9.72 -14.23 -14.67
N LEU A 98 -9.66 -13.70 -13.45
CA LEU A 98 -10.77 -12.94 -12.89
C LEU A 98 -11.08 -11.70 -13.75
N ALA A 99 -10.06 -10.99 -14.22
CA ALA A 99 -10.24 -9.84 -15.11
C ALA A 99 -10.91 -10.25 -16.43
N LEU A 100 -10.44 -11.34 -17.06
CA LEU A 100 -11.05 -11.91 -18.27
C LEU A 100 -12.51 -12.31 -18.03
N HIS A 101 -12.80 -12.94 -16.90
CA HIS A 101 -14.17 -13.31 -16.52
C HIS A 101 -15.10 -12.10 -16.37
N LEU A 102 -14.55 -10.95 -15.96
CA LEU A 102 -15.26 -9.67 -15.91
C LEU A 102 -15.34 -8.95 -17.28
N GLY A 103 -14.88 -9.59 -18.35
CA GLY A 103 -14.85 -9.01 -19.70
C GLY A 103 -13.74 -7.98 -19.93
N LEU A 104 -12.75 -7.91 -19.03
CA LEU A 104 -11.62 -6.99 -19.14
C LEU A 104 -10.50 -7.63 -19.95
N ASN A 105 -9.99 -6.92 -20.96
CA ASN A 105 -8.75 -7.30 -21.63
C ASN A 105 -7.52 -6.76 -20.88
N PHE A 106 -6.32 -7.19 -21.29
CA PHE A 106 -5.08 -6.79 -20.64
C PHE A 106 -4.82 -5.27 -20.66
N GLN A 107 -5.26 -4.56 -21.70
CA GLN A 107 -5.16 -3.10 -21.76
C GLN A 107 -6.09 -2.42 -20.75
N ALA A 108 -7.30 -2.96 -20.54
CA ALA A 108 -8.21 -2.49 -19.51
C ALA A 108 -7.60 -2.66 -18.11
N VAL A 109 -6.92 -3.79 -17.84
CA VAL A 109 -6.18 -3.99 -16.58
C VAL A 109 -5.11 -2.92 -16.38
N ARG A 110 -4.33 -2.60 -17.42
CA ARG A 110 -3.34 -1.50 -17.37
C ARG A 110 -3.98 -0.15 -17.11
N ALA A 111 -5.11 0.14 -17.77
CA ALA A 111 -5.84 1.39 -17.58
C ALA A 111 -6.38 1.52 -16.14
N ILE A 112 -6.95 0.45 -15.58
CA ILE A 112 -7.41 0.41 -14.18
C ILE A 112 -6.23 0.63 -13.23
N CYS A 113 -5.10 -0.03 -13.47
CA CYS A 113 -3.90 0.17 -12.66
C CYS A 113 -3.41 1.62 -12.72
N ALA A 114 -3.33 2.22 -13.91
CA ALA A 114 -2.94 3.61 -14.08
C ALA A 114 -3.91 4.59 -13.40
N ALA A 115 -5.22 4.35 -13.53
CA ALA A 115 -6.25 5.14 -12.86
C ALA A 115 -6.14 5.05 -11.33
N ALA A 116 -5.87 3.86 -10.78
CA ALA A 116 -5.68 3.67 -9.35
C ALA A 116 -4.45 4.43 -8.83
N TRP A 117 -3.32 4.40 -9.56
CA TRP A 117 -2.14 5.20 -9.20
C TRP A 117 -2.40 6.70 -9.28
N ALA A 118 -3.16 7.17 -10.28
CA ALA A 118 -3.55 8.57 -10.37
C ALA A 118 -4.43 8.99 -9.17
N ALA A 119 -5.36 8.12 -8.74
CA ALA A 119 -6.15 8.35 -7.54
C ALA A 119 -5.27 8.45 -6.29
N HIS A 120 -4.29 7.54 -6.13
CA HIS A 120 -3.36 7.60 -5.00
C HIS A 120 -2.57 8.92 -4.96
N VAL A 121 -2.10 9.42 -6.12
CA VAL A 121 -1.41 10.73 -6.19
C VAL A 121 -2.34 11.86 -5.71
N PHE A 122 -3.59 11.87 -6.15
CA PHE A 122 -4.59 12.85 -5.72
C PHE A 122 -4.83 12.78 -4.21
N GLU A 123 -4.95 11.57 -3.65
CA GLU A 123 -5.10 11.36 -2.20
C GLU A 123 -3.87 11.82 -1.42
N THR A 124 -2.67 11.56 -1.91
CA THR A 124 -1.42 12.04 -1.30
C THR A 124 -1.37 13.57 -1.28
N ILE A 125 -1.79 14.24 -2.36
CA ILE A 125 -1.88 15.72 -2.40
C ILE A 125 -2.88 16.22 -1.34
N HIS A 126 -4.03 15.56 -1.19
CA HIS A 126 -4.99 15.90 -0.14
C HIS A 126 -4.44 15.68 1.26
N ALA A 127 -3.77 14.56 1.51
CA ALA A 127 -3.12 14.28 2.78
C ALA A 127 -2.07 15.34 3.12
N TYR A 128 -1.28 15.77 2.14
CA TYR A 128 -0.30 16.85 2.31
C TYR A 128 -0.96 18.16 2.74
N ARG A 129 -2.05 18.55 2.07
CA ARG A 129 -2.80 19.77 2.42
C ARG A 129 -3.34 19.72 3.85
N LEU A 130 -3.85 18.57 4.28
CA LEU A 130 -4.31 18.34 5.66
C LEU A 130 -3.17 18.44 6.67
N CYS A 131 -2.05 17.74 6.44
CA CYS A 131 -0.88 17.80 7.32
C CYS A 131 -0.34 19.25 7.46
N ARG A 132 -0.32 20.02 6.36
CA ARG A 132 0.07 21.44 6.41
C ARG A 132 -0.91 22.28 7.24
N LYS A 133 -2.22 22.09 7.07
CA LYS A 133 -3.25 22.83 7.82
C LYS A 133 -3.06 22.65 9.34
N CYS A 134 -2.72 21.44 9.77
CA CYS A 134 -2.49 21.10 11.18
C CYS A 134 -1.06 21.34 11.67
N LYS A 135 -0.18 21.96 10.86
CA LYS A 135 1.24 22.18 11.20
C LYS A 135 1.93 20.90 11.69
N ALA A 136 1.62 19.76 11.06
CA ALA A 136 2.21 18.47 11.41
C ALA A 136 3.74 18.51 11.26
N SER A 137 4.46 17.73 12.07
CA SER A 137 5.90 17.60 11.93
C SER A 137 6.28 17.03 10.55
N THR A 138 7.50 17.29 10.08
CA THR A 138 8.01 16.72 8.82
C THR A 138 7.94 15.20 8.84
N LEU A 139 8.31 14.57 9.96
CA LEU A 139 8.26 13.12 10.11
C LEU A 139 6.83 12.59 9.98
N THR A 140 5.89 13.17 10.73
CA THR A 140 4.47 12.78 10.69
C THR A 140 3.89 12.96 9.28
N THR A 141 4.22 14.07 8.63
CA THR A 141 3.79 14.34 7.25
C THR A 141 4.32 13.25 6.32
N SER A 142 5.62 12.96 6.33
CA SER A 142 6.23 11.93 5.48
C SER A 142 5.59 10.56 5.67
N VAL A 143 5.30 10.15 6.91
CA VAL A 143 4.65 8.85 7.18
C VAL A 143 3.22 8.83 6.62
N TYR A 144 2.42 9.87 6.85
CA TYR A 144 1.07 9.94 6.28
C TYR A 144 1.07 9.95 4.76
N LEU A 145 1.99 10.70 4.13
CA LEU A 145 2.09 10.75 2.67
C LEU A 145 2.50 9.40 2.09
N PHE A 146 3.52 8.76 2.66
CA PHE A 146 3.99 7.46 2.20
C PHE A 146 2.91 6.39 2.33
N ALA A 147 2.25 6.31 3.49
CA ALA A 147 1.16 5.36 3.69
C ALA A 147 -0.02 5.66 2.76
N THR A 148 -0.43 6.93 2.60
CA THR A 148 -1.51 7.29 1.64
C THR A 148 -1.13 6.96 0.20
N PHE A 149 0.13 7.15 -0.19
CA PHE A 149 0.59 6.81 -1.54
C PHE A 149 0.55 5.30 -1.81
N LEU A 150 0.86 4.46 -0.81
CA LEU A 150 0.84 3.01 -0.96
C LEU A 150 -0.56 2.39 -0.82
N GLY A 151 -1.35 2.84 0.15
CA GLY A 151 -2.62 2.20 0.52
C GLY A 151 -3.86 3.03 0.20
N GLY A 152 -3.69 4.22 -0.39
CA GLY A 152 -4.77 5.11 -0.81
C GLY A 152 -5.75 5.45 0.31
N PHE A 153 -7.05 5.31 0.00
CA PHE A 153 -8.19 5.53 0.90
C PHE A 153 -8.02 4.91 2.29
N GLY A 154 -7.33 3.77 2.40
CA GLY A 154 -7.08 3.08 3.66
C GLY A 154 -6.38 3.94 4.73
N GLN A 155 -5.61 4.96 4.29
CA GLN A 155 -4.91 5.89 5.19
C GLN A 155 -5.52 7.29 5.24
N LEU A 156 -6.24 7.72 4.21
CA LEU A 156 -6.83 9.06 4.18
C LEU A 156 -7.91 9.24 5.27
N LEU A 157 -8.69 8.19 5.56
CA LEU A 157 -9.72 8.23 6.59
C LEU A 157 -9.13 8.38 8.03
N PRO A 158 -8.16 7.56 8.46
CA PRO A 158 -7.44 7.79 9.72
C PRO A 158 -6.88 9.22 9.85
N LEU A 159 -6.31 9.77 8.77
CA LEU A 159 -5.80 11.13 8.77
C LEU A 159 -6.91 12.16 8.99
N LYS A 160 -8.03 12.07 8.26
CA LYS A 160 -9.18 12.96 8.47
C LYS A 160 -9.70 12.90 9.91
N GLN A 161 -9.77 11.71 10.50
CA GLN A 161 -10.17 11.54 11.91
C GLN A 161 -9.16 12.15 12.90
N ALA A 162 -7.86 12.13 12.57
CA ALA A 162 -6.84 12.78 13.38
C ALA A 162 -6.94 14.31 13.29
N VAL A 163 -7.25 14.84 12.10
CA VAL A 163 -7.49 16.28 11.88
C VAL A 163 -8.71 16.78 12.65
N LEU A 164 -9.84 16.06 12.61
CA LEU A 164 -11.04 16.46 13.35
C LEU A 164 -10.78 16.56 14.86
N ARG A 165 -10.08 15.58 15.44
CA ARG A 165 -9.71 15.62 16.86
C ARG A 165 -8.74 16.74 17.19
N TYR A 166 -7.78 16.99 16.30
CA TYR A 166 -6.86 18.11 16.44
C TYR A 166 -7.63 19.44 16.51
N GLU A 167 -8.63 19.62 15.65
CA GLU A 167 -9.49 20.81 15.65
C GLU A 167 -10.33 20.91 16.94
N GLU A 168 -10.94 19.81 17.40
CA GLU A 168 -11.68 19.76 18.68
C GLU A 168 -10.78 20.11 19.89
N GLU A 169 -9.53 19.65 19.91
CA GLU A 169 -8.58 19.95 20.98
C GLU A 169 -8.14 21.42 20.98
N LEU A 170 -8.05 22.04 19.79
CA LEU A 170 -7.77 23.47 19.69
C LEU A 170 -8.95 24.30 20.20
N GLU A 171 -10.19 23.93 19.87
CA GLU A 171 -11.39 24.61 20.34
C GLU A 171 -11.51 24.56 21.87
N LYS A 172 -11.31 23.39 22.48
CA LYS A 172 -11.36 23.20 23.94
C LYS A 172 -10.31 24.02 24.71
N ARG A 173 -9.21 24.41 24.07
CA ARG A 173 -8.14 25.21 24.69
C ARG A 173 -8.27 26.71 24.42
N GLY A 174 -9.10 27.09 23.45
CA GLY A 174 -9.41 28.48 23.13
C GLY A 174 -10.58 29.05 23.96
N GLN A 175 -11.34 28.19 24.64
CA GLN A 175 -12.34 28.51 25.67
C GLN A 175 -11.68 28.52 27.05
#